data_AF-A0AAD7BXK9-F1
#
_entry.id   AF-A0AAD7BXK9-F1
#
_cell.length_a   1.000
_cell.length_b   1.000
_cell.length_c   1.000
_cell.angle_alpha   90.00
_cell.angle_beta   90.00
_cell.angle_gamma   90.00
#
_symmetry.space_group_name_H-M   'P 1'
#
loop_
_entity.id
_entity.type
_entity.pdbx_description
1 polymer ?
#
loop_
_entity_poly.entity_id
_entity_poly.type
_entity_poly.pdbx_seq_one_letter_code
_entity_poly.pdbx_strand_id
1 'polypeptide(L)'
;MNSNGVHDEPSLSQSTSHSQYTNGFADFADTHDASIVNHLYNSGFQTGNYADTILHVHQTHGVTYRLHAIILSRSPFLAHLMSTSPQGNGQRVIYVHLEREPEVTHEGFSIALGYLYSSASLGLINEKNCRAVLAAGHLLGGMDELCAYAYDACTRSISVETIGEWLQFVDAIASPSDGISTPDLTQTSIFGSYAQRLRDDVFHFLIVTLPQNLQVMPESATPQPGGRDLLLQTFARVPFDLFKLAMESPSFDIGSDQTRFKFARDAIEMRKHGIARGAEETVVLSNFGGSAVHIARKMRKRPLWKINS
;
A
#
# COMPACT_ATOMS: atom_id res chain seq x y z
N MET A 1 -56.51 -44.91 14.31
CA MET A 1 -55.42 -45.42 15.16
C MET A 1 -54.71 -46.51 14.38
N ASN A 2 -53.44 -46.26 14.01
CA ASN A 2 -52.40 -47.17 13.51
C ASN A 2 -52.73 -48.08 12.30
N SER A 3 -51.81 -48.46 11.41
CA SER A 3 -50.47 -48.05 11.00
C SER A 3 -50.07 -49.02 9.87
N ASN A 4 -49.50 -48.48 8.79
CA ASN A 4 -48.38 -48.94 7.95
C ASN A 4 -48.28 -50.34 7.28
N GLY A 5 -47.70 -50.28 6.06
CA GLY A 5 -46.84 -51.29 5.40
C GLY A 5 -47.34 -51.61 3.99
N VAL A 6 -47.02 -50.89 2.90
CA VAL A 6 -45.76 -50.68 2.16
C VAL A 6 -45.07 -51.99 1.72
N HIS A 7 -45.10 -52.22 0.41
CA HIS A 7 -44.50 -53.33 -0.34
C HIS A 7 -43.00 -53.08 -0.62
N ASP A 8 -42.19 -54.12 -0.45
CA ASP A 8 -40.79 -54.24 -0.86
C ASP A 8 -40.66 -54.60 -2.36
N GLU A 9 -39.79 -53.88 -3.08
CA GLU A 9 -39.08 -54.39 -4.27
C GLU A 9 -37.60 -53.96 -4.21
N PRO A 10 -36.64 -54.80 -4.65
CA PRO A 10 -35.22 -54.56 -4.44
C PRO A 10 -34.63 -53.73 -5.59
N SER A 11 -34.08 -52.55 -5.27
CA SER A 11 -33.26 -51.76 -6.21
C SER A 11 -31.78 -52.10 -6.01
N LEU A 12 -31.22 -52.74 -7.04
CA LEU A 12 -29.78 -52.98 -7.20
C LEU A 12 -29.02 -51.66 -7.38
N SER A 13 -27.95 -51.53 -6.61
CA SER A 13 -26.95 -50.47 -6.65
C SER A 13 -26.22 -50.39 -8.00
N GLN A 14 -26.27 -49.22 -8.65
CA GLN A 14 -25.23 -48.78 -9.58
C GLN A 14 -24.70 -47.43 -9.14
N SER A 15 -23.48 -47.46 -8.59
CA SER A 15 -22.63 -46.30 -8.36
C SER A 15 -22.15 -45.76 -9.71
N THR A 16 -22.79 -44.71 -10.20
CA THR A 16 -22.30 -43.91 -11.33
C THR A 16 -21.26 -42.92 -10.82
N SER A 17 -19.99 -43.30 -10.93
CA SER A 17 -18.86 -42.39 -10.92
C SER A 17 -18.95 -41.47 -12.15
N HIS A 18 -19.52 -40.28 -11.97
CA HIS A 18 -19.43 -39.21 -12.96
C HIS A 18 -17.97 -38.77 -13.08
N SER A 19 -17.26 -39.45 -13.97
CA SER A 19 -15.99 -39.03 -14.52
C SER A 19 -16.28 -37.78 -15.35
N GLN A 20 -15.98 -36.60 -14.81
CA GLN A 20 -15.98 -35.37 -15.59
C GLN A 20 -14.81 -35.49 -16.59
N TYR A 21 -15.12 -35.92 -17.80
CA TYR A 21 -14.21 -35.86 -18.94
C TYR A 21 -14.01 -34.38 -19.30
N THR A 22 -13.04 -33.73 -18.66
CA THR A 22 -12.48 -32.48 -19.16
C THR A 22 -11.74 -32.80 -20.46
N ASN A 23 -12.27 -32.32 -21.58
CA ASN A 23 -11.64 -32.48 -22.89
C ASN A 23 -10.21 -31.92 -22.85
N GLY A 24 -9.19 -32.73 -23.13
CA GLY A 24 -7.76 -32.33 -23.14
C GLY A 24 -7.39 -31.24 -24.16
N PHE A 25 -8.36 -30.69 -24.91
CA PHE A 25 -8.18 -29.50 -25.75
C PHE A 25 -7.99 -28.21 -24.96
N ALA A 26 -8.53 -28.11 -23.73
CA ALA A 26 -8.29 -26.97 -22.86
C ALA A 26 -6.79 -26.86 -22.50
N ASP A 27 -6.18 -28.00 -22.15
CA ASP A 27 -4.76 -28.06 -21.79
C ASP A 27 -3.83 -27.65 -22.96
N PHE A 28 -4.20 -27.94 -24.21
CA PHE A 28 -3.41 -27.53 -25.39
C PHE A 28 -3.52 -26.03 -25.70
N ALA A 29 -4.68 -25.42 -25.48
CA ALA A 29 -4.86 -23.98 -25.66
C ALA A 29 -4.08 -23.21 -24.59
N ASP A 30 -4.19 -23.63 -23.32
CA ASP A 30 -3.49 -23.01 -22.20
C ASP A 30 -1.96 -23.09 -22.35
N THR A 31 -1.44 -24.21 -22.87
CA THR A 31 0.00 -24.37 -23.15
C THR A 31 0.48 -23.52 -24.32
N HIS A 32 -0.33 -23.37 -25.37
CA HIS A 32 0.01 -22.51 -26.51
C HIS A 32 0.02 -21.03 -26.11
N ASP A 33 -1.01 -20.57 -25.40
CA ASP A 33 -1.12 -19.20 -24.91
C ASP A 33 0.01 -18.87 -23.94
N ALA A 34 0.36 -19.78 -23.02
CA ALA A 34 1.52 -19.64 -22.15
C ALA A 34 2.83 -19.50 -22.94
N SER A 35 3.01 -20.27 -24.02
CA SER A 35 4.17 -20.15 -24.90
C SER A 35 4.23 -18.80 -25.61
N ILE A 36 3.10 -18.28 -26.08
CA ILE A 36 3.02 -16.94 -26.70
C ILE A 36 3.38 -15.87 -25.68
N VAL A 37 2.74 -15.88 -24.51
CA VAL A 37 2.98 -14.91 -23.43
C VAL A 37 4.44 -14.93 -23.00
N ASN A 38 5.03 -16.11 -22.84
CA ASN A 38 6.44 -16.27 -22.51
C ASN A 38 7.35 -15.70 -23.61
N HIS A 39 7.03 -15.93 -24.89
CA HIS A 39 7.79 -15.35 -26.00
C HIS A 39 7.67 -13.82 -26.04
N LEU A 40 6.46 -13.27 -25.87
CA LEU A 40 6.22 -11.83 -25.83
C LEU A 40 6.98 -11.15 -24.68
N TYR A 41 7.04 -11.78 -23.51
CA TYR A 41 7.82 -11.28 -22.39
C TYR A 41 9.33 -11.29 -22.68
N ASN A 42 9.88 -12.44 -23.08
CA ASN A 42 11.33 -12.59 -23.23
C ASN A 42 11.89 -11.91 -24.50
N SER A 43 11.22 -12.03 -25.64
CA SER A 43 11.68 -11.44 -26.90
C SER A 43 11.11 -10.03 -27.13
N GLY A 44 9.87 -9.79 -26.70
CA GLY A 44 9.23 -8.49 -26.87
C GLY A 44 9.69 -7.50 -25.81
N PHE A 45 9.40 -7.77 -24.54
CA PHE A 45 9.67 -6.82 -23.45
C PHE A 45 11.16 -6.75 -23.07
N GLN A 46 11.81 -7.88 -22.79
CA GLN A 46 13.18 -7.88 -22.27
C GLN A 46 14.23 -7.41 -23.30
N THR A 47 14.05 -7.74 -24.59
CA THR A 47 15.01 -7.35 -25.64
C THR A 47 14.52 -6.25 -26.57
N GLY A 48 13.22 -5.91 -26.55
CA GLY A 48 12.65 -4.88 -27.42
C GLY A 48 12.55 -5.27 -28.89
N ASN A 49 12.53 -6.58 -29.22
CA ASN A 49 12.44 -7.02 -30.62
C ASN A 49 11.08 -6.64 -31.19
N TYR A 50 11.06 -6.12 -32.42
CA TYR A 50 9.84 -5.72 -33.14
C TYR A 50 9.06 -4.55 -32.50
N ALA A 51 9.68 -3.81 -31.58
CA ALA A 51 9.09 -2.64 -30.97
C ALA A 51 8.74 -1.55 -32.01
N ASP A 52 7.49 -1.10 -31.99
CA ASP A 52 6.95 -0.02 -32.82
C ASP A 52 6.81 1.31 -32.03
N THR A 53 7.09 1.28 -30.73
CA THR A 53 6.94 2.40 -29.80
C THR A 53 8.19 2.56 -28.93
N ILE A 54 8.68 3.79 -28.80
CA ILE A 54 9.71 4.20 -27.86
C ILE A 54 9.04 4.98 -26.72
N LEU A 55 9.25 4.53 -25.49
CA LEU A 55 8.80 5.21 -24.29
C LEU A 55 9.99 5.81 -23.55
N HIS A 56 10.03 7.14 -23.47
CA HIS A 56 10.98 7.85 -22.62
C HIS A 56 10.35 8.13 -21.26
N VAL A 57 11.02 7.67 -20.21
CA VAL A 57 10.63 7.94 -18.82
C VAL A 57 11.62 8.94 -18.24
N HIS A 58 11.14 10.14 -17.97
CA HIS A 58 11.90 11.23 -17.41
C HIS A 58 11.83 11.17 -15.89
N GLN A 59 12.92 10.72 -15.29
CA GLN A 59 13.24 10.77 -13.86
C GLN A 59 14.70 11.25 -13.74
N THR A 60 15.27 11.28 -12.54
CA THR A 60 16.66 11.71 -12.28
C THR A 60 17.70 11.06 -13.21
N HIS A 61 17.47 9.81 -13.59
CA HIS A 61 18.21 9.12 -14.65
C HIS A 61 17.21 8.67 -15.69
N GLY A 62 17.07 9.43 -16.78
CA GLY A 62 16.10 9.11 -17.83
C GLY A 62 16.32 7.71 -18.41
N VAL A 63 15.24 6.94 -18.57
CA VAL A 63 15.27 5.60 -19.14
C VAL A 63 14.41 5.53 -20.39
N THR A 64 14.85 4.72 -21.36
CA THR A 64 14.13 4.52 -22.61
C THR A 64 13.78 3.05 -22.80
N TYR A 65 12.52 2.77 -23.12
CA TYR A 65 12.01 1.43 -23.38
C TYR A 65 11.59 1.30 -24.85
N ARG A 66 11.88 0.15 -25.46
CA ARG A 66 11.41 -0.24 -26.79
C ARG A 66 10.26 -1.23 -26.62
N LEU A 67 9.04 -0.80 -26.90
CA LEU A 67 7.81 -1.48 -26.53
C LEU A 67 6.84 -1.58 -27.73
N HIS A 68 5.73 -2.29 -27.52
CA HIS A 68 4.74 -2.61 -28.55
C HIS A 68 3.42 -1.90 -28.27
N ALA A 69 2.94 -1.08 -29.20
CA ALA A 69 1.74 -0.26 -29.06
C ALA A 69 0.52 -1.11 -28.69
N ILE A 70 0.38 -2.30 -29.29
CA ILE A 70 -0.74 -3.21 -28.99
C ILE A 70 -0.74 -3.64 -27.52
N ILE A 71 0.42 -3.93 -26.95
CA ILE A 71 0.55 -4.32 -25.54
C ILE A 71 0.36 -3.11 -24.63
N LEU A 72 0.96 -1.96 -24.96
CA LEU A 72 0.81 -0.74 -24.16
C LEU A 72 -0.63 -0.23 -24.12
N SER A 73 -1.44 -0.51 -25.15
CA SER A 73 -2.83 -0.09 -25.21
C SER A 73 -3.71 -0.70 -24.10
N ARG A 74 -3.23 -1.74 -23.41
CA ARG A 74 -3.86 -2.33 -22.23
C ARG A 74 -3.83 -1.39 -21.00
N SER A 75 -2.89 -0.46 -20.95
CA SER A 75 -2.84 0.60 -19.94
C SER A 75 -3.64 1.80 -20.44
N PRO A 76 -4.72 2.24 -19.75
CA PRO A 76 -5.48 3.42 -20.14
C PRO A 76 -4.62 4.69 -20.21
N PHE A 77 -3.67 4.83 -19.28
CA PHE A 77 -2.73 5.95 -19.27
C PHE A 77 -1.85 5.97 -20.52
N LEU A 78 -1.21 4.84 -20.85
CA LEU A 78 -0.35 4.75 -22.04
C LEU A 78 -1.15 4.83 -23.34
N ALA A 79 -2.35 4.25 -23.39
CA ALA A 79 -3.27 4.39 -24.52
C ALA A 79 -3.62 5.87 -24.77
N HIS A 80 -3.92 6.62 -23.72
CA HIS A 80 -4.19 8.04 -23.80
C HIS A 80 -2.97 8.81 -24.32
N LEU A 81 -1.78 8.59 -23.74
CA LEU A 81 -0.55 9.21 -24.20
C LEU A 81 -0.25 8.90 -25.66
N MET A 82 -0.43 7.64 -26.08
CA MET A 82 -0.24 7.24 -27.47
C MET A 82 -1.22 7.93 -28.44
N SER A 83 -2.44 8.23 -28.01
CA SER A 83 -3.46 8.91 -28.82
C SER A 83 -3.27 10.43 -28.92
N THR A 84 -2.64 11.03 -27.92
CA THR A 84 -2.47 12.48 -27.80
C THR A 84 -1.07 12.97 -28.16
N SER A 85 -0.10 12.06 -28.21
CA SER A 85 1.28 12.40 -28.60
C SER A 85 1.37 12.70 -30.10
N PRO A 86 2.06 13.78 -30.51
CA PRO A 86 2.32 14.08 -31.91
C PRO A 86 3.00 12.89 -32.59
N GLN A 87 2.37 12.36 -33.64
CA GLN A 87 2.96 11.27 -34.42
C GLN A 87 3.91 11.87 -35.46
N GLY A 88 5.20 11.57 -35.34
CA GLY A 88 6.15 11.80 -36.42
C GLY A 88 6.00 10.75 -37.52
N ASN A 89 6.56 11.00 -38.70
CA ASN A 89 6.68 9.96 -39.74
C ASN A 89 7.67 8.88 -39.24
N GLY A 90 7.17 7.75 -38.74
CA GLY A 90 8.00 6.62 -38.30
C GLY A 90 7.54 5.98 -36.99
N GLN A 91 8.50 5.60 -36.15
CA GLN A 91 8.28 4.94 -34.86
C GLN A 91 7.58 5.89 -33.88
N ARG A 92 6.60 5.39 -33.12
CA ARG A 92 5.85 6.19 -32.14
C ARG A 92 6.75 6.51 -30.95
N VAL A 93 6.82 7.77 -30.54
CA VAL A 93 7.60 8.19 -29.36
C VAL A 93 6.66 8.82 -28.35
N ILE A 94 6.66 8.33 -27.12
CA ILE A 94 5.86 8.85 -26.01
C ILE A 94 6.75 9.17 -24.80
N TYR A 95 6.32 10.13 -23.99
CA TYR A 95 7.07 10.63 -22.85
C TYR A 95 6.24 10.54 -21.57
N VAL A 96 6.84 10.01 -20.51
CA VAL A 96 6.26 9.95 -19.16
C VAL A 96 7.18 10.72 -18.22
N HIS A 97 6.62 11.67 -17.49
CA HIS A 97 7.38 12.51 -16.56
C HIS A 97 7.06 12.07 -15.12
N LEU A 98 8.06 11.54 -14.41
CA LEU A 98 7.93 11.00 -13.04
C LEU A 98 8.65 11.86 -12.00
N GLU A 99 9.12 13.05 -12.35
CA GLU A 99 9.91 13.92 -11.46
C GLU A 99 9.17 14.32 -10.16
N ARG A 100 7.83 14.32 -10.20
CA ARG A 100 6.97 14.64 -9.05
C ARG A 100 6.51 13.41 -8.27
N GLU A 101 6.83 12.21 -8.75
CA GLU A 101 6.33 10.95 -8.22
C GLU A 101 7.48 10.08 -7.71
N PRO A 102 8.09 10.41 -6.56
CA PRO A 102 9.30 9.74 -6.06
C PRO A 102 9.06 8.26 -5.73
N GLU A 103 7.82 7.89 -5.42
CA GLU A 103 7.44 6.50 -5.13
C GLU A 103 7.44 5.63 -6.39
N VAL A 104 7.32 6.22 -7.59
CA VAL A 104 7.41 5.48 -8.85
C VAL A 104 8.89 5.33 -9.22
N THR A 105 9.51 4.25 -8.74
CA THR A 105 10.90 3.93 -9.08
C THR A 105 11.00 3.29 -10.46
N HIS A 106 12.20 3.38 -11.06
CA HIS A 106 12.49 2.68 -12.31
C HIS A 106 12.19 1.18 -12.24
N GLU A 107 12.53 0.52 -11.13
CA GLU A 107 12.25 -0.91 -10.92
C GLU A 107 10.74 -1.17 -10.90
N GLY A 108 9.98 -0.42 -10.09
CA GLY A 108 8.54 -0.57 -9.98
C GLY A 108 7.83 -0.33 -11.32
N PHE A 109 8.27 0.71 -12.05
CA PHE A 109 7.75 1.04 -13.37
C PHE A 109 8.05 -0.06 -14.40
N SER A 110 9.27 -0.59 -14.42
CA SER A 110 9.66 -1.69 -15.31
C SER A 110 8.87 -2.97 -15.02
N ILE A 111 8.63 -3.31 -13.76
CA ILE A 111 7.82 -4.48 -13.39
C ILE A 111 6.39 -4.32 -13.89
N ALA A 112 5.79 -3.14 -13.69
CA ALA A 112 4.43 -2.83 -14.15
C ALA A 112 4.31 -2.85 -15.69
N LEU A 113 5.30 -2.32 -16.42
CA LEU A 113 5.36 -2.46 -17.87
C LEU A 113 5.48 -3.93 -18.31
N GLY A 114 6.33 -4.71 -17.65
CA GLY A 114 6.48 -6.14 -17.93
C GLY A 114 5.19 -6.92 -17.66
N TYR A 115 4.39 -6.49 -16.67
CA TYR A 115 3.10 -7.11 -16.35
C TYR A 115 2.10 -7.02 -17.52
N LEU A 116 2.16 -5.95 -18.31
CA LEU A 116 1.34 -5.82 -19.53
C LEU A 116 1.62 -6.94 -20.54
N TYR A 117 2.84 -7.51 -20.52
CA TYR A 117 3.25 -8.63 -21.37
C TYR A 117 2.97 -9.98 -20.72
N SER A 118 3.22 -10.13 -19.42
CA SER A 118 3.07 -11.41 -18.72
C SER A 118 2.93 -11.26 -17.21
N SER A 119 2.13 -12.13 -16.60
CA SER A 119 2.04 -12.31 -15.15
C SER A 119 3.34 -12.81 -14.51
N ALA A 120 4.34 -13.24 -15.29
CA ALA A 120 5.68 -13.55 -14.78
C ALA A 120 6.30 -12.40 -13.98
N SER A 121 5.96 -11.14 -14.28
CA SER A 121 6.36 -9.97 -13.50
C SER A 121 5.92 -10.00 -12.04
N LEU A 122 4.86 -10.74 -11.68
CA LEU A 122 4.42 -10.88 -10.28
C LEU A 122 5.51 -11.51 -9.41
N GLY A 123 6.29 -12.44 -9.96
CA GLY A 123 7.40 -13.10 -9.26
C GLY A 123 8.58 -12.16 -8.95
N LEU A 124 8.59 -10.95 -9.50
CA LEU A 124 9.62 -9.93 -9.21
C LEU A 124 9.24 -9.05 -8.02
N ILE A 125 7.99 -9.12 -7.55
CA ILE A 125 7.49 -8.29 -6.46
C ILE A 125 7.96 -8.86 -5.12
N ASN A 126 8.54 -7.99 -4.30
CA ASN A 126 9.00 -8.30 -2.96
C ASN A 126 8.75 -7.12 -2.02
N GLU A 127 9.04 -7.32 -0.73
CA GLU A 127 8.78 -6.33 0.33
C GLU A 127 9.50 -4.99 0.10
N LYS A 128 10.63 -4.97 -0.63
CA LYS A 128 11.41 -3.75 -0.87
C LYS A 128 10.88 -2.91 -2.03
N ASN A 129 10.30 -3.55 -3.05
CA ASN A 129 9.83 -2.87 -4.27
C ASN A 129 8.29 -2.76 -4.35
N CYS A 130 7.56 -3.43 -3.45
CA CYS A 130 6.09 -3.51 -3.47
C CYS A 130 5.39 -2.15 -3.58
N ARG A 131 5.84 -1.14 -2.82
CA ARG A 131 5.30 0.23 -2.88
C ARG A 131 5.46 0.84 -4.27
N ALA A 132 6.64 0.71 -4.86
CA ALA A 132 6.93 1.27 -6.16
C ALA A 132 6.15 0.59 -7.28
N VAL A 133 5.98 -0.73 -7.20
CA VAL A 133 5.15 -1.49 -8.14
C VAL A 133 3.68 -1.09 -8.00
N LEU A 134 3.18 -0.92 -6.78
CA LEU A 134 1.80 -0.49 -6.53
C LEU A 134 1.54 0.91 -7.10
N ALA A 135 2.45 1.86 -6.85
CA ALA A 135 2.39 3.21 -7.39
C ALA A 135 2.40 3.21 -8.94
N ALA A 136 3.36 2.48 -9.53
CA ALA A 136 3.46 2.36 -10.98
C ALA A 136 2.22 1.71 -11.59
N GLY A 137 1.71 0.65 -10.96
CA GLY A 137 0.57 -0.08 -11.47
C GLY A 137 -0.71 0.74 -11.44
N HIS A 138 -0.93 1.50 -10.37
CA HIS A 138 -2.07 2.40 -10.28
C HIS A 138 -1.95 3.59 -11.23
N LEU A 139 -0.76 4.17 -11.39
CA LEU A 139 -0.48 5.24 -12.37
C LEU A 139 -0.78 4.80 -13.81
N LEU A 140 -0.29 3.61 -14.21
CA LEU A 140 -0.51 3.09 -15.55
C LEU A 140 -1.97 2.64 -15.76
N GLY A 141 -2.62 2.13 -14.71
CA GLY A 141 -4.00 1.65 -14.74
C GLY A 141 -4.18 0.34 -15.52
N GLY A 142 -5.38 -0.25 -15.38
CA GLY A 142 -5.75 -1.48 -16.12
C GLY A 142 -5.05 -2.76 -15.64
N MET A 143 -4.50 -2.76 -14.43
CA MET A 143 -3.73 -3.87 -13.87
C MET A 143 -4.09 -4.13 -12.40
N ASP A 144 -5.38 -4.34 -12.14
CA ASP A 144 -5.93 -4.49 -10.79
C ASP A 144 -5.32 -5.66 -10.01
N GLU A 145 -5.05 -6.77 -10.68
CA GLU A 145 -4.38 -7.94 -10.07
C GLU A 145 -2.94 -7.64 -9.64
N LEU A 146 -2.19 -6.88 -10.45
CA LEU A 146 -0.85 -6.43 -10.08
C LEU A 146 -0.91 -5.54 -8.83
N CYS A 147 -1.83 -4.57 -8.83
CA CYS A 147 -2.02 -3.67 -7.69
C CYS A 147 -2.44 -4.43 -6.44
N ALA A 148 -3.37 -5.38 -6.54
CA ALA A 148 -3.79 -6.21 -5.41
C ALA A 148 -2.63 -7.02 -4.85
N TYR A 149 -1.85 -7.69 -5.71
CA TYR A 149 -0.69 -8.47 -5.30
C TYR A 149 0.41 -7.61 -4.66
N ALA A 150 0.71 -6.44 -5.25
CA ALA A 150 1.67 -5.50 -4.70
C ALA A 150 1.22 -4.92 -3.36
N TYR A 151 -0.07 -4.64 -3.20
CA TYR A 151 -0.66 -4.24 -1.92
C TYR A 151 -0.54 -5.34 -0.85
N ASP A 152 -0.81 -6.59 -1.19
CA ASP A 152 -0.62 -7.72 -0.24
C ASP A 152 0.85 -7.92 0.14
N ALA A 153 1.80 -7.58 -0.75
CA ALA A 153 3.21 -7.53 -0.40
C ALA A 153 3.54 -6.33 0.51
N CYS A 154 2.90 -5.17 0.29
CA CYS A 154 3.03 -4.01 1.17
C CYS A 154 2.59 -4.33 2.60
N THR A 155 1.39 -4.91 2.78
CA THR A 155 0.84 -5.22 4.11
C THR A 155 1.72 -6.21 4.87
N ARG A 156 2.25 -7.25 4.20
CA ARG A 156 3.20 -8.20 4.79
C ARG A 156 4.53 -7.58 5.19
N SER A 157 4.96 -6.53 4.49
CA SER A 157 6.22 -5.84 4.79
C SER A 157 6.12 -4.90 6.00
N ILE A 158 4.92 -4.64 6.56
CA ILE A 158 4.75 -3.81 7.75
C ILE A 158 5.20 -4.61 8.98
N SER A 159 6.32 -4.21 9.56
CA SER A 159 6.98 -4.92 10.66
C SER A 159 7.63 -3.93 11.64
N VAL A 160 8.19 -4.44 12.74
CA VAL A 160 8.88 -3.61 13.73
C VAL A 160 10.11 -2.93 13.11
N GLU A 161 10.75 -3.61 12.17
CA GLU A 161 11.97 -3.17 11.49
C GLU A 161 11.67 -2.09 10.44
N THR A 162 10.54 -2.20 9.74
CA THR A 162 10.19 -1.32 8.61
C THR A 162 9.21 -0.21 8.98
N ILE A 163 8.61 -0.22 10.18
CA ILE A 163 7.58 0.76 10.58
C ILE A 163 8.06 2.21 10.45
N GLY A 164 9.35 2.47 10.64
CA GLY A 164 9.93 3.80 10.45
C GLY A 164 9.77 4.34 9.03
N GLU A 165 9.94 3.49 8.01
CA GLU A 165 9.76 3.86 6.60
C GLU A 165 8.28 4.03 6.26
N TRP A 166 7.42 3.18 6.82
CA TRP A 166 5.97 3.26 6.66
C TRP A 166 5.38 4.53 7.28
N LEU A 167 5.90 4.96 8.44
CA LEU A 167 5.51 6.21 9.07
C LEU A 167 5.90 7.43 8.22
N GLN A 168 7.10 7.43 7.64
CA GLN A 168 7.54 8.49 6.71
C GLN A 168 6.64 8.55 5.47
N PHE A 169 6.32 7.39 4.92
CA PHE A 169 5.42 7.27 3.78
C PHE A 169 4.02 7.82 4.08
N VAL A 170 3.39 7.39 5.18
CA VAL A 170 2.04 7.83 5.55
C VAL A 170 2.00 9.35 5.80
N ASP A 171 3.05 9.93 6.39
CA ASP A 171 3.15 11.38 6.60
C ASP A 171 3.24 12.14 5.25
N ALA A 172 4.02 11.60 4.30
CA ALA A 172 4.19 12.19 2.97
C ALA A 172 2.88 12.18 2.17
N ILE A 173 2.11 11.08 2.20
CA ILE A 173 0.83 10.98 1.48
C ILE A 173 -0.34 11.68 2.20
N ALA A 174 -0.24 11.90 3.51
CA ALA A 174 -1.28 12.57 4.30
C ALA A 174 -1.25 14.09 4.16
N SER A 175 -0.30 14.66 3.41
CA SER A 175 -0.19 16.09 3.16
C SER A 175 -0.86 16.51 1.85
N PRO A 176 -2.14 16.94 1.88
CA PRO A 176 -2.67 17.86 0.89
C PRO A 176 -3.09 19.19 1.54
N SER A 177 -2.62 20.29 0.94
CA SER A 177 -3.13 21.66 1.07
C SER A 177 -2.79 22.43 2.36
N ASP A 178 -1.77 23.30 2.25
CA ASP A 178 -1.86 24.63 2.86
C ASP A 178 -3.22 25.22 2.42
N GLY A 179 -4.15 25.42 3.36
CA GLY A 179 -5.56 25.78 3.15
C GLY A 179 -5.83 27.13 2.45
N ILE A 180 -4.92 27.57 1.60
CA ILE A 180 -4.95 28.73 0.70
C ILE A 180 -5.27 28.28 -0.75
N SER A 181 -5.08 27.00 -1.09
CA SER A 181 -5.38 26.51 -2.43
C SER A 181 -6.80 25.96 -2.52
N THR A 182 -7.57 26.46 -3.47
CA THR A 182 -8.89 25.96 -3.88
C THR A 182 -8.95 24.42 -3.94
N PRO A 183 -10.09 23.78 -3.64
CA PRO A 183 -10.23 22.33 -3.72
C PRO A 183 -10.06 21.88 -5.17
N ASP A 184 -8.84 21.50 -5.53
CA ASP A 184 -8.56 20.92 -6.83
C ASP A 184 -9.07 19.48 -6.78
N LEU A 185 -10.23 19.27 -7.39
CA LEU A 185 -10.71 17.94 -7.73
C LEU A 185 -9.59 17.26 -8.54
N THR A 186 -9.00 16.18 -8.03
CA THR A 186 -8.07 15.24 -8.71
C THR A 186 -6.55 15.31 -8.46
N GLN A 187 -6.06 15.75 -7.29
CA GLN A 187 -4.83 15.11 -6.77
C GLN A 187 -5.18 13.75 -6.18
N THR A 188 -5.64 12.83 -7.03
CA THR A 188 -5.69 11.41 -6.67
C THR A 188 -4.25 10.99 -6.45
N SER A 189 -3.90 10.67 -5.21
CA SER A 189 -2.63 10.01 -4.88
C SER A 189 -2.30 8.96 -5.95
N ILE A 190 -1.05 8.84 -6.36
CA ILE A 190 -0.58 7.76 -7.24
C ILE A 190 -0.88 6.34 -6.71
N PHE A 191 -1.37 6.20 -5.49
CA PHE A 191 -1.87 4.96 -4.91
C PHE A 191 -3.40 4.84 -4.92
N GLY A 192 -4.14 5.87 -5.31
CA GLY A 192 -5.60 5.90 -5.32
C GLY A 192 -6.20 5.56 -3.96
N SER A 193 -7.15 4.62 -3.94
CA SER A 193 -7.75 4.11 -2.71
C SER A 193 -6.78 3.30 -1.83
N TYR A 194 -5.69 2.79 -2.39
CA TYR A 194 -4.69 2.06 -1.61
C TYR A 194 -3.92 2.97 -0.65
N ALA A 195 -3.83 4.27 -0.92
CA ALA A 195 -3.21 5.25 -0.01
C ALA A 195 -3.85 5.20 1.39
N GLN A 196 -5.19 5.29 1.42
CA GLN A 196 -5.93 5.26 2.68
C GLN A 196 -5.88 3.88 3.33
N ARG A 197 -6.00 2.81 2.54
CA ARG A 197 -5.92 1.44 3.06
C ARG A 197 -4.56 1.18 3.73
N LEU A 198 -3.46 1.55 3.09
CA LEU A 198 -2.12 1.41 3.68
C LEU A 198 -1.95 2.25 4.95
N ARG A 199 -2.53 3.46 4.99
CA ARG A 199 -2.56 4.26 6.22
C ARG A 199 -3.31 3.56 7.34
N ASP A 200 -4.45 2.95 7.05
CA ASP A 200 -5.25 2.20 8.01
C ASP A 200 -4.52 0.93 8.48
N ASP A 201 -3.83 0.23 7.58
CA ASP A 201 -3.01 -0.94 7.91
C ASP A 201 -1.82 -0.59 8.82
N VAL A 202 -1.12 0.52 8.52
CA VAL A 202 -0.04 1.03 9.38
C VAL A 202 -0.59 1.44 10.74
N PHE A 203 -1.75 2.10 10.79
CA PHE A 203 -2.41 2.47 12.05
C PHE A 203 -2.81 1.24 12.87
N HIS A 204 -3.44 0.25 12.23
CA HIS A 204 -3.80 -1.02 12.85
C HIS A 204 -2.56 -1.73 13.40
N PHE A 205 -1.48 -1.78 12.63
CA PHE A 205 -0.22 -2.36 13.07
C PHE A 205 0.30 -1.66 14.33
N LEU A 206 0.30 -0.32 14.38
CA LEU A 206 0.80 0.45 15.53
C LEU A 206 0.04 0.17 16.83
N ILE A 207 -1.29 0.01 16.77
CA ILE A 207 -2.12 -0.03 17.98
C ILE A 207 -2.56 -1.44 18.38
N VAL A 208 -2.56 -2.39 17.44
CA VAL A 208 -2.98 -3.79 17.69
C VAL A 208 -1.78 -4.72 17.58
N THR A 209 -1.18 -4.82 16.39
CA THR A 209 -0.18 -5.84 16.08
C THR A 209 1.15 -5.62 16.80
N LEU A 210 1.63 -4.37 16.86
CA LEU A 210 2.92 -4.03 17.47
C LEU A 210 2.91 -4.28 18.99
N PRO A 211 1.91 -3.82 19.78
CA PRO A 211 1.83 -4.15 21.20
C PRO A 211 1.76 -5.66 21.48
N GLN A 212 1.06 -6.42 20.62
CA GLN A 212 0.98 -7.88 20.71
C GLN A 212 2.34 -8.53 20.43
N ASN A 213 3.03 -8.14 19.37
CA ASN A 213 4.36 -8.63 19.02
C ASN A 213 5.39 -8.34 20.12
N LEU A 214 5.27 -7.18 20.79
CA LEU A 214 6.14 -6.77 21.88
C LEU A 214 5.68 -7.26 23.27
N GLN A 215 4.58 -8.02 23.34
CA GLN A 215 4.02 -8.58 24.59
C GLN A 215 3.79 -7.52 25.68
N VAL A 216 3.31 -6.33 25.27
CA VAL A 216 3.03 -5.19 26.17
C VAL A 216 1.59 -5.22 26.71
N MET A 217 0.80 -6.21 26.28
CA MET A 217 -0.60 -6.35 26.63
C MET A 217 -0.81 -6.77 28.10
N PRO A 218 -1.94 -6.40 28.73
CA PRO A 218 -2.18 -6.63 30.17
C PRO A 218 -2.14 -8.10 30.58
N GLU A 219 -2.54 -8.99 29.68
CA GLU A 219 -2.64 -10.44 29.91
C GLU A 219 -1.36 -11.22 29.56
N SER A 220 -0.28 -10.53 29.21
CA SER A 220 0.97 -11.17 28.77
C SER A 220 1.62 -11.92 29.95
N ALA A 221 1.54 -13.25 29.93
CA ALA A 221 2.05 -14.11 31.01
C ALA A 221 3.58 -14.01 31.23
N THR A 222 4.32 -13.55 30.22
CA THR A 222 5.78 -13.32 30.27
C THR A 222 6.11 -11.99 29.60
N PRO A 223 6.24 -10.87 30.34
CA PRO A 223 6.60 -9.60 29.73
C PRO A 223 8.00 -9.70 29.09
N GLN A 224 8.10 -9.39 27.80
CA GLN A 224 9.41 -9.28 27.16
C GLN A 224 10.19 -8.10 27.77
N PRO A 225 11.43 -8.32 28.24
CA PRO A 225 12.27 -7.23 28.72
C PRO A 225 12.56 -6.26 27.56
N GLY A 226 12.14 -4.99 27.71
CA GLY A 226 12.36 -3.92 26.73
C GLY A 226 11.25 -3.72 25.70
N GLY A 227 10.20 -4.57 25.66
CA GLY A 227 9.09 -4.42 24.71
C GLY A 227 8.37 -3.08 24.85
N ARG A 228 8.11 -2.65 26.09
CA ARG A 228 7.51 -1.33 26.38
C ARG A 228 8.41 -0.17 25.94
N ASP A 229 9.72 -0.30 26.11
CA ASP A 229 10.68 0.76 25.73
C ASP A 229 10.78 0.88 24.20
N LEU A 230 10.75 -0.24 23.48
CA LEU A 230 10.71 -0.25 22.02
C LEU A 230 9.40 0.31 21.46
N LEU A 231 8.26 -0.01 22.10
CA LEU A 231 6.97 0.60 21.77
C LEU A 231 7.04 2.13 21.96
N LEU A 232 7.60 2.59 23.09
CA LEU A 232 7.77 3.99 23.39
C LEU A 232 8.67 4.69 22.36
N GLN A 233 9.79 4.07 22.00
CA GLN A 233 10.71 4.58 20.99
C GLN A 233 10.06 4.71 19.60
N THR A 234 9.22 3.73 19.23
CA THR A 234 8.44 3.76 17.99
C THR A 234 7.43 4.91 18.01
N PHE A 235 6.62 5.01 19.07
CA PHE A 235 5.61 6.07 19.23
C PHE A 235 6.21 7.48 19.35
N ALA A 236 7.47 7.60 19.75
CA ALA A 236 8.20 8.87 19.72
C ALA A 236 8.49 9.39 18.29
N ARG A 237 8.34 8.55 17.26
CA ARG A 237 8.56 8.91 15.84
C ARG A 237 7.28 9.02 15.02
N VAL A 238 6.13 8.65 15.58
CA VAL A 238 4.83 8.65 14.87
C VAL A 238 4.35 10.09 14.58
N PRO A 239 3.89 10.44 13.37
CA PRO A 239 3.28 11.73 13.09
C PRO A 239 2.14 12.07 14.06
N PHE A 240 1.93 13.35 14.37
CA PHE A 240 1.03 13.72 15.47
C PHE A 240 -0.40 13.25 15.30
N ASP A 241 -0.94 13.33 14.08
CA ASP A 241 -2.33 12.93 13.86
C ASP A 241 -2.51 11.44 14.14
N LEU A 242 -1.57 10.59 13.69
CA LEU A 242 -1.57 9.17 14.02
C LEU A 242 -1.32 8.91 15.51
N PHE A 243 -0.42 9.67 16.14
CA PHE A 243 -0.14 9.55 17.58
C PHE A 243 -1.37 9.89 18.42
N LYS A 244 -2.06 11.00 18.11
CA LYS A 244 -3.30 11.42 18.74
C LYS A 244 -4.39 10.36 18.55
N LEU A 245 -4.63 9.94 17.31
CA LEU A 245 -5.62 8.91 17.00
C LEU A 245 -5.33 7.61 17.75
N ALA A 246 -4.06 7.22 17.86
CA ALA A 246 -3.68 5.98 18.55
C ALA A 246 -3.92 6.06 20.06
N MET A 247 -3.55 7.17 20.72
CA MET A 247 -3.76 7.34 22.16
C MET A 247 -5.25 7.47 22.52
N GLU A 248 -6.05 8.07 21.64
CA GLU A 248 -7.49 8.24 21.81
C GLU A 248 -8.29 6.99 21.39
N SER A 249 -7.65 6.02 20.73
CA SER A 249 -8.33 4.81 20.25
C SER A 249 -8.61 3.82 21.38
N PRO A 250 -9.84 3.29 21.50
CA PRO A 250 -10.13 2.21 22.45
C PRO A 250 -9.38 0.92 22.12
N SER A 251 -9.03 0.69 20.84
CA SER A 251 -8.32 -0.51 20.39
C SER A 251 -6.85 -0.56 20.82
N PHE A 252 -6.30 0.56 21.31
CA PHE A 252 -4.92 0.59 21.82
C PHE A 252 -4.85 0.05 23.26
N ASP A 253 -4.84 -1.27 23.39
CA ASP A 253 -4.86 -1.93 24.69
C ASP A 253 -3.45 -2.19 25.24
N ILE A 254 -2.98 -1.24 26.06
CA ILE A 254 -1.74 -1.34 26.83
C ILE A 254 -2.00 -1.26 28.35
N GLY A 255 -3.23 -1.59 28.75
CA GLY A 255 -3.72 -1.50 30.14
C GLY A 255 -4.69 -0.35 30.36
N SER A 256 -4.84 0.05 31.63
CA SER A 256 -5.80 1.07 32.05
C SER A 256 -5.55 2.45 31.44
N ASP A 257 -6.56 3.33 31.43
CA ASP A 257 -6.42 4.70 30.94
C ASP A 257 -5.31 5.47 31.67
N GLN A 258 -5.07 5.17 32.95
CA GLN A 258 -3.95 5.71 33.71
C GLN A 258 -2.58 5.25 33.16
N THR A 259 -2.49 3.98 32.74
CA THR A 259 -1.27 3.41 32.13
C THR A 259 -1.03 4.00 30.76
N ARG A 260 -2.11 4.19 29.97
CA ARG A 260 -2.08 4.84 28.67
C ARG A 260 -1.71 6.32 28.79
N PHE A 261 -2.27 7.03 29.76
CA PHE A 261 -1.92 8.42 30.08
C PHE A 261 -0.43 8.56 30.39
N LYS A 262 0.09 7.67 31.26
CA LYS A 262 1.53 7.65 31.59
C LYS A 262 2.37 7.38 30.34
N PHE A 263 1.99 6.39 29.52
CA PHE A 263 2.67 6.08 28.27
C PHE A 263 2.70 7.28 27.32
N ALA A 264 1.57 7.92 27.09
CA ALA A 264 1.45 9.10 26.23
C ALA A 264 2.32 10.26 26.73
N ARG A 265 2.34 10.50 28.04
CA ARG A 265 3.19 11.52 28.66
C ARG A 265 4.67 11.23 28.43
N ASP A 266 5.09 9.99 28.68
CA ASP A 266 6.49 9.58 28.51
C ASP A 266 6.90 9.65 27.01
N ALA A 267 5.99 9.32 26.09
CA ALA A 267 6.20 9.45 24.64
C ALA A 267 6.34 10.92 24.22
N ILE A 268 5.45 11.80 24.70
CA ILE A 268 5.52 13.25 24.47
C ILE A 268 6.86 13.82 24.94
N GLU A 269 7.36 13.38 26.09
CA GLU A 269 8.67 13.82 26.59
C GLU A 269 9.79 13.46 25.60
N MET A 270 9.80 12.24 25.07
CA MET A 270 10.78 11.82 24.06
C MET A 270 10.63 12.61 22.74
N ARG A 271 9.40 12.97 22.37
CA ARG A 271 9.09 13.70 21.12
C ARG A 271 9.58 15.15 21.13
N LYS A 272 9.73 15.77 22.30
CA LYS A 272 10.23 17.16 22.44
C LYS A 272 11.58 17.39 21.78
N HIS A 273 12.43 16.37 21.78
CA HIS A 273 13.78 16.43 21.19
C HIS A 273 13.83 15.98 19.72
N GLY A 274 12.70 15.52 19.16
CA GLY A 274 12.61 15.00 17.79
C GLY A 274 11.55 15.73 16.95
N ILE A 275 10.56 14.97 16.48
CA ILE A 275 9.56 15.42 15.50
C ILE A 275 8.58 16.50 16.03
N ALA A 276 8.51 16.73 17.35
CA ALA A 276 7.69 17.80 17.93
C ALA A 276 8.49 19.09 18.20
N ARG A 277 9.71 19.23 17.68
CA ARG A 277 10.55 20.41 17.89
C ARG A 277 9.88 21.67 17.33
N GLY A 278 9.35 22.52 18.21
CA GLY A 278 8.64 23.76 17.84
C GLY A 278 7.13 23.72 18.09
N ALA A 279 6.58 22.59 18.52
CA ALA A 279 5.22 22.43 19.01
C ALA A 279 5.21 22.02 20.47
N GLU A 280 4.16 22.39 21.19
CA GLU A 280 3.88 21.90 22.54
C GLU A 280 2.77 20.88 22.47
N GLU A 281 3.12 19.60 22.68
CA GLU A 281 2.17 18.50 22.81
C GLU A 281 1.85 18.28 24.29
N THR A 282 0.58 18.04 24.61
CA THR A 282 0.12 17.76 25.97
C THR A 282 -0.86 16.60 25.97
N VAL A 283 -0.89 15.88 27.09
CA VAL A 283 -1.86 14.80 27.36
C VAL A 283 -2.72 15.18 28.55
N VAL A 284 -4.03 14.92 28.44
CA VAL A 284 -5.02 15.16 29.49
C VAL A 284 -5.83 13.88 29.70
N LEU A 285 -6.18 13.59 30.94
CA LEU A 285 -7.15 12.56 31.28
C LEU A 285 -8.50 13.24 31.51
N SER A 286 -9.49 12.93 30.67
CA SER A 286 -10.87 13.39 30.85
C SER A 286 -11.65 12.35 31.64
N ASN A 287 -12.54 12.81 32.53
CA ASN A 287 -13.47 11.97 33.28
C ASN A 287 -14.94 12.20 32.86
N PHE A 288 -15.20 12.98 31.81
CA PHE A 288 -16.55 13.29 31.35
C PHE A 288 -17.10 12.13 30.50
N GLY A 289 -17.84 11.21 31.12
CA GLY A 289 -18.48 10.06 30.46
C GLY A 289 -17.66 8.76 30.44
N GLY A 290 -16.51 8.75 31.11
CA GLY A 290 -15.52 7.66 31.15
C GLY A 290 -14.12 8.25 31.34
N SER A 291 -13.16 7.46 31.81
CA SER A 291 -11.75 7.90 31.81
C SER A 291 -11.22 7.76 30.38
N ALA A 292 -10.77 8.85 29.76
CA ALA A 292 -10.27 8.82 28.39
C ALA A 292 -9.05 9.73 28.23
N VAL A 293 -8.04 9.22 27.53
CA VAL A 293 -6.80 9.95 27.25
C VAL A 293 -7.02 10.84 26.02
N HIS A 294 -6.72 12.14 26.15
CA HIS A 294 -6.77 13.09 25.05
C HIS A 294 -5.41 13.73 24.81
N ILE A 295 -5.04 13.90 23.54
CA ILE A 295 -3.80 14.53 23.11
C ILE A 295 -4.10 15.86 22.40
N ALA A 296 -3.41 16.91 22.81
CA ALA A 296 -3.50 18.23 22.19
C ALA A 296 -2.12 18.72 21.74
N ARG A 297 -2.08 19.57 20.70
CA ARG A 297 -0.85 20.21 20.21
C ARG A 297 -1.08 21.69 19.97
N LYS A 298 -0.15 22.51 20.43
CA LYS A 298 -0.11 23.95 20.22
C LYS A 298 1.18 24.35 19.50
N MET A 299 1.07 24.97 18.33
CA MET A 299 2.25 25.49 17.62
C MET A 299 2.81 26.73 18.33
N ARG A 300 4.13 26.80 18.53
CA ARG A 300 4.77 28.00 19.07
C ARG A 300 4.78 29.10 17.99
N LYS A 301 4.05 30.20 18.22
CA LYS A 301 4.07 31.36 17.31
C LYS A 301 5.48 31.95 17.29
N ARG A 302 6.07 32.11 16.10
CA ARG A 302 7.32 32.88 15.95
C ARG A 302 7.02 34.36 16.27
N PRO A 303 7.84 35.05 17.08
CA PRO A 303 7.64 36.46 17.35
C PRO A 303 7.84 37.26 16.04
N LEU A 304 6.77 37.89 15.56
CA LEU A 304 6.82 38.88 14.49
C LEU A 304 7.54 40.12 15.05
N TRP A 305 8.75 40.39 14.58
CA TRP A 305 9.45 41.64 14.89
C TRP A 305 8.68 42.78 14.22
N LYS A 306 8.20 43.73 15.03
CA LYS A 306 7.68 45.00 14.52
C LYS A 306 8.86 45.84 14.06
N ILE A 307 8.88 46.19 12.78
CA ILE A 307 9.73 47.27 12.27
C ILE A 307 9.09 48.56 12.76
N ASN A 308 9.77 49.30 13.63
CA ASN A 308 9.40 50.68 13.90
C ASN A 308 10.03 51.52 12.78
N SER A 309 9.17 52.16 11.99
CA SER A 309 9.53 53.21 11.03
C SER A 309 9.81 54.54 11.74
#